data_AF-A0A825SMU0-F1
#
_entry.id   AF-A0A825SMU0-F1
#
_cell.length_a   1.000
_cell.length_b   1.000
_cell.length_c   1.000
_cell.angle_alpha   90.00
_cell.angle_beta   90.00
_cell.angle_gamma   90.00
#
_symmetry.space_group_name_H-M   'P 1'
#
loop_
_entity.id
_entity.type
_entity.pdbx_description
1 polymer ?
#
loop_
_entity_poly.entity_id
_entity_poly.type
_entity_poly.pdbx_seq_one_letter_code
_entity_poly.pdbx_strand_id
1 'polypeptide(L)' 'MFNAINRSDINESSCNLVDDDIIDSMDMMKLILEIEKFIGKNLDAKYITPDNFEDFSAIKNMLETI' A
#
# COMPACT_ATOMS: atom_id res chain seq x y z
N MET A 1 -5.52 5.07 -5.35
CA MET A 1 -5.29 4.67 -3.95
C MET A 1 -4.39 5.66 -3.21
N PHE A 2 -3.14 5.85 -3.62
CA PHE A 2 -2.21 6.83 -3.01
C PHE A 2 -2.74 8.29 -2.97
N ASN A 3 -3.42 8.75 -4.02
CA ASN A 3 -4.08 10.07 -4.00
C ASN A 3 -5.11 10.21 -2.86
N ALA A 4 -5.79 9.14 -2.45
CA ALA A 4 -6.77 9.18 -1.37
C ALA A 4 -6.13 9.35 0.01
N ILE A 5 -4.83 9.07 0.14
CA ILE A 5 -4.04 9.26 1.36
C ILE A 5 -3.15 10.51 1.31
N ASN A 6 -3.41 11.41 0.36
CA ASN A 6 -2.64 12.63 0.08
C ASN A 6 -1.19 12.40 -0.41
N ARG A 7 -0.94 11.26 -1.06
CA ARG A 7 0.35 10.94 -1.70
C ARG A 7 0.26 11.03 -3.22
N SER A 8 0.05 12.26 -3.71
CA SER A 8 -0.01 12.55 -5.15
C SER A 8 1.36 12.60 -5.84
N ASP A 9 2.43 12.57 -5.05
CA ASP A 9 3.81 12.45 -5.49
C ASP A 9 4.18 11.02 -5.93
N ILE A 10 3.43 10.02 -5.48
CA ILE A 10 3.64 8.60 -5.82
C ILE A 10 2.86 8.25 -7.10
N ASN A 11 3.51 7.53 -8.02
CA ASN A 11 2.91 7.06 -9.27
C ASN A 11 3.42 5.64 -9.63
N GLU A 12 2.93 5.06 -10.72
CA GLU A 12 3.24 3.67 -11.12
C GLU A 12 4.73 3.38 -11.36
N SER A 13 5.57 4.41 -11.56
CA SER A 13 7.02 4.25 -11.68
C SER A 13 7.77 4.33 -10.34
N SER A 14 7.08 4.71 -9.26
CA SER A 14 7.63 4.71 -7.92
C SER A 14 7.85 3.27 -7.44
N CYS A 15 9.04 3.00 -6.92
CA CYS A 15 9.48 1.73 -6.36
C CYS A 15 10.23 1.98 -5.05
N ASN A 16 10.56 0.92 -4.33
CA ASN A 16 11.24 0.96 -3.04
C ASN A 16 10.55 1.90 -2.04
N LEU A 17 9.22 1.90 -2.03
CA LEU A 17 8.45 2.92 -1.32
C LEU A 17 8.75 2.92 0.18
N VAL A 18 8.97 1.75 0.76
CA VAL A 18 9.28 1.61 2.18
C VAL A 18 10.77 1.79 2.43
N ASP A 19 11.62 1.11 1.65
CA ASP A 19 13.07 1.10 1.87
C ASP A 19 13.74 2.46 1.60
N ASP A 20 13.23 3.25 0.64
CA ASP A 20 13.71 4.61 0.36
C ASP A 20 13.05 5.69 1.26
N ASP A 21 12.34 5.28 2.32
CA ASP A 21 11.58 6.16 3.23
C ASP A 21 10.58 7.07 2.47
N ILE A 22 10.12 6.65 1.29
CA ILE A 22 9.15 7.40 0.49
C ILE A 22 7.81 7.40 1.22
N ILE A 23 7.35 6.26 1.75
CA ILE A 23 6.19 6.13 2.64
C ILE A 23 6.66 5.74 4.03
N ASP A 24 6.03 6.31 5.06
CA ASP A 24 6.31 5.99 6.46
C ASP A 24 5.22 5.10 7.08
N SER A 25 5.37 4.80 8.38
CA SER A 25 4.38 4.03 9.14
C SER A 25 2.96 4.64 9.16
N MET A 26 2.84 5.96 9.05
CA MET A 26 1.55 6.65 9.04
C MET A 26 0.89 6.52 7.67
N ASP A 27 1.65 6.65 6.59
CA ASP A 27 1.16 6.45 5.24
C ASP A 27 0.77 4.99 5.00
N MET A 28 1.54 4.04 5.52
CA MET A 28 1.19 2.62 5.55
C MET A 28 -0.16 2.38 6.22
N MET A 29 -0.43 2.96 7.39
CA MET A 29 -1.74 2.84 8.05
C MET A 29 -2.88 3.39 7.20
N LYS A 30 -2.71 4.56 6.57
CA LYS A 30 -3.75 5.11 5.68
C LYS A 30 -3.98 4.23 4.46
N LEU A 31 -2.91 3.65 3.92
CA LEU A 31 -2.97 2.77 2.75
C LEU A 31 -3.71 1.48 3.08
N ILE A 32 -3.45 0.89 4.26
CA ILE A 32 -4.22 -0.27 4.76
C ILE A 32 -5.71 0.07 4.81
N LEU A 33 -6.09 1.21 5.41
CA LEU A 33 -7.50 1.63 5.49
C LEU A 33 -8.14 1.82 4.10
N GLU A 34 -7.41 2.38 3.14
CA GLU A 34 -7.91 2.50 1.76
C GLU A 34 -7.98 1.14 1.04
N ILE A 35 -7.13 0.15 1.37
CA ILE A 35 -7.22 -1.22 0.84
C ILE A 35 -8.48 -1.86 1.39
N GLU A 36 -8.70 -1.77 2.71
CA GLU A 36 -9.84 -2.37 3.40
C GLU A 36 -11.16 -1.82 2.87
N LYS A 37 -11.22 -0.51 2.64
CA LYS A 37 -12.35 0.16 1.99
C LYS A 37 -12.56 -0.32 0.55
N PHE A 38 -11.49 -0.57 -0.21
CA PHE A 38 -11.57 -1.08 -1.57
C PHE A 38 -12.07 -2.53 -1.62
N ILE A 39 -11.59 -3.41 -0.74
CA ILE A 39 -11.99 -4.83 -0.70
C ILE A 39 -13.26 -5.10 0.13
N GLY A 40 -13.73 -4.12 0.90
CA GLY A 40 -14.94 -4.22 1.73
C GLY A 40 -14.80 -5.13 2.96
N LYS A 41 -13.58 -5.47 3.37
CA LYS A 41 -13.26 -6.30 4.54
C LYS A 41 -11.91 -5.88 5.13
N ASN A 42 -11.65 -6.27 6.38
CA ASN A 42 -10.34 -6.02 7.01
C ASN A 42 -9.22 -6.80 6.29
N LEU A 43 -8.04 -6.20 6.22
CA LEU A 43 -6.86 -6.83 5.65
C LEU A 43 -6.25 -7.78 6.68
N ASP A 44 -5.98 -9.02 6.28
CA ASP A 44 -5.33 -9.99 7.16
C ASP A 44 -3.91 -9.52 7.49
N ALA A 45 -3.53 -9.59 8.77
CA ALA A 45 -2.23 -9.14 9.27
C ALA A 45 -1.04 -9.80 8.55
N LYS A 46 -1.20 -11.01 7.98
CA LYS A 46 -0.15 -11.66 7.19
C LYS A 46 0.24 -10.87 5.93
N TYR A 47 -0.64 -10.00 5.44
CA TYR A 47 -0.38 -9.14 4.29
C TYR A 47 0.26 -7.80 4.68
N ILE A 48 0.29 -7.46 5.98
CA ILE A 48 0.85 -6.21 6.48
C ILE A 48 2.36 -6.36 6.66
N THR A 49 3.08 -6.39 5.54
CA THR A 49 4.54 -6.58 5.47
C THR A 49 5.14 -5.57 4.50
N PRO A 50 6.33 -4.98 4.77
CA PRO A 50 6.97 -4.01 3.87
C PRO A 50 6.95 -4.41 2.39
N ASP A 51 7.29 -5.67 2.10
CA ASP A 51 7.31 -6.24 0.75
C ASP A 51 6.01 -6.05 -0.04
N ASN A 52 4.84 -6.12 0.61
CA ASN A 52 3.54 -5.97 -0.04
C ASN A 52 3.19 -4.51 -0.34
N PHE A 53 3.96 -3.56 0.17
CA PHE A 53 3.76 -2.12 0.00
C PHE A 53 4.94 -1.45 -0.70
N GLU A 54 5.86 -2.25 -1.23
CA GLU A 54 7.10 -1.80 -1.86
C GLU A 54 6.87 -1.01 -3.15
N ASP A 55 5.85 -1.40 -3.92
CA ASP A 55 5.43 -0.73 -5.15
C ASP A 55 3.99 -1.11 -5.54
N PHE A 56 3.53 -0.58 -6.68
CA PHE A 56 2.20 -0.86 -7.22
C PHE A 56 1.99 -2.33 -7.61
N SER A 57 3.03 -3.00 -8.10
CA SER A 57 2.97 -4.41 -8.51
C SER A 57 2.85 -5.31 -7.30
N ALA A 58 3.59 -5.04 -6.22
CA ALA A 58 3.50 -5.76 -4.96
C ALA A 58 2.10 -5.66 -4.35
N ILE A 59 1.53 -4.45 -4.28
CA ILE A 59 0.16 -4.23 -3.80
C ILE A 59 -0.84 -4.98 -4.67
N LYS A 60 -0.68 -4.93 -5.99
CA LYS A 60 -1.56 -5.65 -6.92
C LYS A 60 -1.49 -7.17 -6.71
N ASN A 61 -0.29 -7.73 -6.63
CA ASN A 61 -0.07 -9.15 -6.39
C ASN A 61 -0.69 -9.59 -5.06
N MET A 62 -0.52 -8.79 -4.01
CA MET A 62 -1.19 -9.03 -2.72
C MET A 62 -2.71 -9.09 -2.90
N LEU A 63 -3.32 -8.09 -3.55
CA LEU A 63 -4.76 -8.03 -3.77
C LEU A 63 -5.31 -9.21 -4.59
N GLU A 64 -4.55 -9.74 -5.55
CA GLU A 64 -4.94 -10.92 -6.34
C GLU A 64 -4.97 -12.22 -5.52
N THR A 65 -4.37 -12.24 -4.32
CA THR A 65 -4.34 -13.41 -3.43
C THR A 65 -5.38 -13.37 -2.29
N ILE A 66 -6.23 -12.34 -2.25
CA ILE A 66 -7.22 -12.04 -1.18
C ILE A 66 -8.64 -12.50 -1.55
#